data_AF-A0A359E3T5-F1
#
_entry.id   AF-A0A359E3T5-F1
#
_cell.length_a   1.000
_cell.length_b   1.000
_cell.length_c   1.000
_cell.angle_alpha   90.00
_cell.angle_beta   90.00
_cell.angle_gamma   90.00
#
_symmetry.space_group_name_H-M   'P 1'
#
loop_
_entity.id
_entity.type
_entity.pdbx_description
1 polymer ?
#
loop_
_entity_poly.entity_id
_entity_poly.type
_entity_poly.pdbx_seq_one_letter_code
_entity_poly.pdbx_strand_id
1 'polypeptide(L)'
;MILKAQHIDEFVLSGTKPDESSETLVKEKEEVEESVNTPWRLILFDDDIHTFEEVISQLMKATGCSLSEAEDKTWKVHNEG
;
A
#
# COMPACT_ATOMS: atom_id res chain seq x y z
N MET A 1 -33.15 -29.96 4.66
CA MET A 1 -33.43 -28.52 4.50
C MET A 1 -32.20 -27.93 3.82
N ILE A 2 -32.10 -27.99 2.48
CA ILE A 2 -32.55 -26.99 1.49
C ILE A 2 -31.92 -25.62 1.79
N LEU A 3 -31.16 -24.91 0.94
CA LEU A 3 -30.63 -25.02 -0.43
C LEU A 3 -29.66 -23.81 -0.59
N LYS A 4 -28.64 -23.93 -1.47
CA LYS A 4 -28.15 -22.93 -2.46
C LYS A 4 -27.56 -21.58 -1.97
N ALA A 5 -26.62 -20.94 -2.67
CA ALA A 5 -25.99 -21.15 -3.97
C ALA A 5 -24.68 -20.35 -4.03
N GLN A 6 -23.71 -20.85 -4.81
CA GLN A 6 -22.65 -20.07 -5.42
C GLN A 6 -23.23 -19.25 -6.61
N HIS A 7 -22.44 -18.28 -7.08
CA HIS A 7 -22.33 -17.81 -8.48
C HIS A 7 -23.03 -16.49 -8.84
N ILE A 8 -22.23 -15.48 -9.26
CA ILE A 8 -22.34 -14.68 -10.51
C ILE A 8 -21.13 -13.71 -10.55
N ASP A 9 -20.04 -14.01 -11.26
CA ASP A 9 -19.74 -13.81 -12.71
C ASP A 9 -19.68 -12.35 -13.19
N GLU A 10 -18.42 -11.90 -13.31
CA GLU A 10 -17.79 -11.13 -14.39
C GLU A 10 -18.70 -10.34 -15.35
N PHE A 11 -18.67 -9.02 -15.19
CA PHE A 11 -19.19 -8.07 -16.16
C PHE A 11 -18.18 -7.86 -17.28
N VAL A 12 -18.34 -8.61 -18.38
CA VAL A 12 -17.64 -8.35 -19.65
C VAL A 12 -18.67 -8.25 -20.77
N LEU A 13 -18.79 -7.05 -21.34
CA LEU A 13 -19.35 -6.86 -22.67
C LEU A 13 -18.54 -5.80 -23.42
N SER A 14 -17.69 -6.26 -24.35
CA SER A 14 -17.68 -5.69 -25.70
C SER A 14 -17.20 -6.79 -26.64
N GLY A 15 -18.07 -7.18 -27.58
CA GLY A 15 -17.84 -8.31 -28.47
C GLY A 15 -16.89 -8.02 -29.63
N THR A 16 -16.47 -9.09 -30.30
CA THR A 16 -16.55 -9.29 -31.76
C THR A 16 -16.17 -10.74 -32.08
N LYS A 17 -16.74 -11.26 -33.17
CA LYS A 17 -16.78 -12.68 -33.61
C LYS A 17 -15.49 -13.10 -34.36
N PRO A 18 -15.32 -14.42 -34.66
CA PRO A 18 -14.03 -15.08 -34.81
C PRO A 18 -13.49 -15.05 -36.25
N ASP A 19 -12.17 -15.01 -36.40
CA ASP A 19 -11.48 -15.51 -37.59
C ASP A 19 -10.08 -16.03 -37.25
N GLU A 20 -9.75 -17.10 -37.94
CA GLU A 20 -8.58 -17.98 -37.86
C GLU A 20 -7.36 -17.33 -38.52
N SER A 21 -6.22 -17.19 -37.83
CA SER A 21 -4.89 -17.21 -38.47
C SER A 21 -3.76 -17.21 -37.43
N SER A 22 -2.70 -17.93 -37.81
CA SER A 22 -1.38 -18.05 -37.19
C SER A 22 -0.72 -16.73 -36.80
N GLU A 23 0.01 -16.73 -35.68
CA GLU A 23 1.47 -16.51 -35.63
C GLU A 23 1.95 -16.64 -34.18
N THR A 24 2.98 -17.46 -33.98
CA THR A 24 3.62 -17.64 -32.67
C THR A 24 4.44 -16.39 -32.36
N LEU A 25 3.81 -15.43 -31.66
CA LEU A 25 4.48 -14.25 -31.13
C LEU A 25 5.43 -14.70 -30.01
N VAL A 26 6.73 -14.66 -30.29
CA VAL A 26 7.80 -14.91 -29.31
C VAL A 26 7.62 -13.92 -28.17
N LYS A 27 7.16 -14.43 -27.02
CA LYS A 27 6.98 -13.65 -25.80
C LYS A 27 8.35 -13.33 -25.24
N GLU A 28 8.80 -12.11 -25.51
CA GLU A 28 9.98 -11.53 -24.89
C GLU A 28 9.84 -11.69 -23.37
N LYS A 29 10.82 -12.37 -22.77
CA LYS A 29 10.81 -12.68 -21.35
C LYS A 29 11.23 -11.39 -20.65
N GLU A 30 10.23 -10.60 -20.25
CA GLU A 30 10.42 -9.43 -19.40
C GLU A 30 11.23 -9.87 -18.18
N GLU A 31 12.45 -9.35 -18.07
CA GLU A 31 13.33 -9.56 -16.93
C GLU A 31 12.66 -8.92 -15.73
N VAL A 32 12.13 -9.75 -14.83
CA VAL A 32 11.53 -9.28 -13.58
C VAL A 32 12.65 -8.69 -12.76
N GLU A 33 12.72 -7.35 -12.72
CA GLU A 33 13.62 -6.65 -11.80
C GLU A 33 13.34 -7.15 -10.38
N GLU A 34 14.34 -7.79 -9.80
CA GLU A 34 14.31 -8.28 -8.43
C GLU A 34 14.22 -7.06 -7.50
N SER A 35 13.09 -6.89 -6.84
CA SER A 35 12.86 -5.75 -5.95
C SER A 35 13.82 -5.83 -4.76
N VAL A 36 14.87 -5.00 -4.79
CA VAL A 36 15.82 -4.89 -3.69
C VAL A 36 15.07 -4.34 -2.48
N ASN A 37 14.92 -5.18 -1.47
CA ASN A 37 14.28 -4.81 -0.21
C ASN A 37 15.24 -3.90 0.58
N THR A 38 15.15 -2.59 0.35
CA THR A 38 15.92 -1.57 1.09
C THR A 38 15.07 -1.07 2.27
N PRO A 39 15.16 -1.68 3.46
CA PRO A 39 14.40 -1.19 4.61
C PRO A 39 14.94 0.17 5.05
N TRP A 40 14.04 1.14 5.18
CA TRP A 40 14.36 2.46 5.71
C TRP A 40 13.96 2.50 7.19
N ARG A 41 14.84 3.06 8.03
CA ARG A 41 14.54 3.30 9.45
C ARG A 41 14.28 4.78 9.66
N LEU A 42 13.12 5.11 10.23
CA LEU A 42 12.80 6.45 10.70
C LEU A 42 13.18 6.56 12.18
N ILE A 43 13.85 7.65 12.56
CA ILE A 43 14.19 7.96 13.95
C ILE A 43 13.62 9.36 14.23
N LEU A 44 12.81 9.48 15.27
CA LEU A 44 12.25 10.74 15.75
C LEU A 44 13.01 11.14 17.01
N PHE A 45 13.42 12.40 17.11
CA PHE A 45 14.05 12.99 18.28
C PHE A 45 13.17 14.12 18.79
N ASP A 46 13.10 14.30 20.11
CA ASP A 46 12.41 15.43 20.72
C ASP A 46 13.14 16.76 20.49
N ASP A 47 12.38 17.85 20.37
CA ASP A 47 12.88 19.22 20.30
C ASP A 47 11.88 20.23 20.88
N ASP A 48 12.38 21.40 21.30
CA ASP A 48 11.58 22.49 21.89
C ASP A 48 11.05 23.50 20.84
N ILE A 49 11.22 23.22 19.54
CA ILE A 49 10.94 24.16 18.45
C ILE A 49 9.58 23.85 17.81
N HIS A 50 9.26 22.57 17.62
CA HIS A 50 8.03 22.14 16.96
C HIS A 50 6.87 21.95 17.94
N THR A 51 5.66 22.22 17.47
CA THR A 51 4.45 21.93 18.23
C THR A 51 4.05 20.45 18.10
N PHE A 52 3.32 19.92 19.10
CA PHE A 52 2.80 18.56 19.07
C PHE A 52 1.96 18.28 17.82
N GLU A 53 1.10 19.22 17.42
CA GLU A 53 0.24 19.09 16.24
C GLU A 53 1.04 18.93 14.94
N GLU A 54 2.15 19.66 14.81
CA GLU A 54 3.05 19.55 13.66
C GLU A 54 3.73 18.18 13.62
N VAL A 55 4.28 17.72 14.75
CA VAL A 55 4.94 16.42 14.86
C VAL A 55 3.96 15.27 14.58
N ILE A 56 2.75 15.34 15.14
CA ILE A 56 1.68 14.37 14.89
C ILE A 56 1.35 14.31 13.39
N SER A 57 1.18 15.47 12.74
CA SER A 57 0.89 15.52 11.30
C SER A 57 2.02 14.91 10.47
N GLN A 58 3.28 15.12 10.86
CA GLN A 58 4.44 14.53 10.21
C GLN A 58 4.48 13.01 10.38
N LEU A 59 4.24 12.50 11.59
CA LEU A 59 4.18 11.06 11.86
C LEU A 59 3.10 10.36 11.04
N MET A 60 1.90 10.92 11.00
CA MET A 60 0.81 10.37 10.18
C MET A 60 1.17 10.34 8.69
N LYS A 61 1.80 11.39 8.16
CA LYS A 61 2.22 11.44 6.75
C LYS A 61 3.38 10.47 6.44
N ALA A 62 4.33 10.32 7.36
CA ALA A 62 5.52 9.51 7.16
C ALA A 62 5.26 8.01 7.33
N THR A 63 4.36 7.63 8.24
CA THR A 63 4.14 6.22 8.60
C THR A 63 2.74 5.70 8.25
N GLY A 64 1.77 6.59 7.98
CA GLY A 64 0.38 6.21 7.76
C GLY A 64 -0.35 5.73 9.02
N CYS A 65 0.17 6.02 10.22
CA CYS A 65 -0.47 5.61 11.47
C CYS A 65 -1.72 6.45 11.79
N SER A 66 -2.57 5.95 12.68
CA SER A 66 -3.74 6.68 13.15
C SER A 66 -3.35 7.87 14.03
N LEU A 67 -4.28 8.81 14.21
CA LEU A 67 -4.06 9.99 15.08
C LEU A 67 -3.66 9.58 16.50
N SER A 68 -4.39 8.63 17.09
CA SER A 68 -4.12 8.15 18.45
C SER A 68 -2.71 7.54 18.57
N GLU A 69 -2.29 6.76 17.58
CA GLU A 69 -0.93 6.19 17.59
C GLU A 69 0.15 7.26 17.42
N ALA A 70 -0.12 8.29 16.62
CA ALA A 70 0.80 9.41 16.44
C ALA A 70 0.92 10.24 17.73
N GLU A 71 -0.20 10.52 18.40
CA GLU A 71 -0.24 11.21 19.71
C GLU A 71 0.57 10.45 20.76
N ASP A 72 0.35 9.13 20.88
CA ASP A 72 1.09 8.29 21.82
C ASP A 72 2.60 8.33 21.58
N LYS A 73 3.02 8.31 20.30
CA LYS A 73 4.44 8.39 19.93
C LYS A 73 5.05 9.75 20.24
N THR A 74 4.34 10.84 19.93
CA THR A 74 4.80 12.19 20.23
C THR A 74 4.97 12.39 21.73
N TRP A 75 3.99 11.94 22.53
CA TRP A 75 4.09 11.98 24.00
C TRP A 75 5.25 11.14 24.53
N LYS A 76 5.49 9.96 23.94
CA LYS A 76 6.59 9.11 24.36
C LYS A 76 7.94 9.78 24.13
N VAL A 77 8.18 10.28 22.92
CA VAL A 77 9.45 10.92 22.56
C VAL A 77 9.70 12.16 23.42
N HIS A 78 8.68 12.99 23.64
CA HIS A 78 8.81 14.16 24.51
C HIS A 78 9.24 13.84 25.95
N ASN A 79 8.84 12.68 26.50
CA ASN A 79 9.18 12.29 27.88
C ASN A 79 10.46 11.46 27.99
N GLU A 80 10.79 10.69 26.95
CA GLU A 80 11.88 9.69 26.99
C GLU A 80 13.12 10.07 26.17
N GLY A 81 12.99 11.02 25.23
CA GLY A 81 14.04 11.40 24.28
C GLY A 81 14.04 10.57 23.01
#